data_AF-A0A2E5DX04-F1
#
_entry.id   AF-A0A2E5DX04-F1
#
_cell.length_a   1.000
_cell.length_b   1.000
_cell.length_c   1.000
_cell.angle_alpha   90.00
_cell.angle_beta   90.00
_cell.angle_gamma   90.00
#
_symmetry.space_group_name_H-M   'P 1'
#
loop_
_entity.id
_entity.type
_entity.pdbx_description
1 polymer ?
#
loop_
_entity_poly.entity_id
_entity_poly.type
_entity_poly.pdbx_seq_one_letter_code
_entity_poly.pdbx_strand_id
1 'polypeptide(L)'
;MSDDKHKPEIDEVSGVETTGHEWDGLQELNNPLPRWWVWVWLISIVWSIWYFVIYPAWPVPGGATEGTSGYTQYKELAESQAEIVARQAAYLERFEEASLEQIVNDPELYAFAVAGGASAFKDNCATCHGTGAEGAKGYPNLNDDDWLWGGRLSDIHQTLEYGIRADNWDTRMSQMPAFGKDGLLNAQEINAVVDYVLGLSGDEHHGDAHGAGAEIFQQQCASCHGTDGKGLREFGAPNLTDKIWLYGGDHATVYETVYYARAGMMPAWGGRLDENTIKQLTVYLHQLGGGEESVSNDEQEAIKPANH
;
A
#
# COMPACT_ATOMS: atom_id res chain seq x y z
N MET A 1 -13.14 -79.87 -8.08
CA MET A 1 -12.11 -79.29 -8.97
C MET A 1 -11.20 -78.48 -8.07
N SER A 2 -9.93 -78.92 -7.96
CA SER A 2 -8.78 -78.44 -7.16
C SER A 2 -9.06 -78.16 -5.67
N ASP A 3 -8.57 -78.89 -4.67
CA ASP A 3 -7.28 -79.56 -4.50
C ASP A 3 -6.10 -78.79 -5.11
N ASP A 4 -5.82 -77.64 -4.49
CA ASP A 4 -4.45 -77.21 -4.26
C ASP A 4 -4.43 -76.49 -2.91
N LYS A 5 -3.95 -77.18 -1.87
CA LYS A 5 -3.52 -76.52 -0.64
C LYS A 5 -2.26 -75.76 -1.00
N HIS A 6 -2.42 -74.50 -1.40
CA HIS A 6 -1.31 -73.60 -1.69
C HIS A 6 -0.37 -73.64 -0.49
N LYS A 7 0.82 -74.24 -0.67
CA LYS A 7 1.83 -74.25 0.38
C LYS A 7 2.28 -72.79 0.52
N PRO A 8 2.33 -72.26 1.75
CA PRO A 8 2.79 -70.90 1.95
C PRO A 8 4.21 -70.76 1.38
N GLU A 9 4.38 -69.83 0.44
CA GLU A 9 5.68 -69.50 -0.13
C GLU A 9 6.46 -68.73 0.93
N ILE A 10 7.64 -69.25 1.30
CA ILE A 10 8.47 -68.68 2.35
C ILE A 10 9.64 -67.98 1.66
N ASP A 11 9.80 -66.69 1.93
CA ASP A 11 10.92 -65.91 1.40
C ASP A 11 12.26 -66.46 1.94
N GLU A 12 13.19 -66.76 1.05
CA GLU A 12 14.46 -67.43 1.39
C GLU A 12 15.38 -66.57 2.28
N VAL A 13 15.24 -65.24 2.24
CA VAL A 13 16.11 -64.29 2.95
C VAL A 13 15.58 -63.96 4.34
N SER A 14 14.29 -63.66 4.47
CA SER A 14 13.65 -63.27 5.73
C SER A 14 13.08 -64.45 6.51
N GLY A 15 12.82 -65.60 5.85
CA GLY A 15 12.21 -66.78 6.46
C GLY A 15 10.73 -66.60 6.81
N VAL A 16 10.06 -65.59 6.23
CA VAL A 16 8.66 -65.22 6.50
C VAL A 16 7.78 -65.63 5.32
N GLU A 17 6.56 -66.06 5.62
CA GLU A 17 5.54 -66.40 4.63
C GLU A 17 5.10 -65.16 3.83
N THR A 18 4.95 -65.29 2.52
CA THR A 18 4.40 -64.22 1.66
C THR A 18 2.87 -64.28 1.61
N THR A 19 2.22 -63.21 1.16
CA THR A 19 0.75 -63.12 1.07
C THR A 19 0.14 -63.90 -0.11
N GLY A 20 0.97 -64.64 -0.88
CA GLY A 20 0.55 -65.59 -1.91
C GLY A 20 0.16 -64.97 -3.26
N HIS A 21 0.37 -63.67 -3.47
CA HIS A 21 0.13 -63.00 -4.76
C HIS A 21 1.37 -62.19 -5.16
N GLU A 22 1.68 -62.22 -6.46
CA GLU A 22 2.78 -61.47 -7.05
C GLU A 22 2.24 -60.36 -7.94
N TRP A 23 2.77 -59.16 -7.77
CA TRP A 23 2.42 -57.97 -8.53
C TRP A 23 3.68 -57.41 -9.18
N ASP A 24 3.84 -57.65 -10.49
CA ASP A 24 4.95 -57.12 -11.29
C ASP A 24 6.34 -57.45 -10.69
N GLY A 25 6.55 -58.72 -10.32
CA GLY A 25 7.80 -59.17 -9.70
C GLY A 25 7.96 -58.84 -8.22
N LEU A 26 7.01 -58.15 -7.59
CA LEU A 26 7.00 -57.85 -6.15
C LEU A 26 6.01 -58.75 -5.40
N GLN A 27 6.44 -59.26 -4.25
CA GLN A 27 5.62 -60.04 -3.32
C GLN A 27 5.66 -59.40 -1.92
N GLU A 28 4.58 -59.53 -1.16
CA GLU A 28 4.48 -58.94 0.19
C GLU A 28 4.74 -59.98 1.28
N LEU A 29 5.58 -59.64 2.26
CA LEU A 29 5.86 -60.48 3.42
C LEU A 29 4.74 -60.33 4.48
N ASN A 30 4.25 -61.45 5.01
CA ASN A 30 3.26 -61.49 6.09
C ASN A 30 3.93 -61.32 7.47
N ASN A 31 4.63 -60.20 7.65
CA ASN A 31 5.25 -59.86 8.92
C ASN A 31 4.24 -59.27 9.91
N PRO A 32 4.29 -59.64 11.21
CA PRO A 32 3.54 -58.91 12.21
C PRO A 32 4.06 -57.47 12.28
N LEU A 33 3.15 -56.52 12.56
CA LEU A 33 3.52 -55.12 12.73
C LEU A 33 4.62 -54.97 13.80
N PRO A 34 5.65 -54.13 13.58
CA PRO A 34 6.68 -53.90 14.57
C PRO A 34 6.07 -53.44 15.89
N ARG A 35 6.45 -54.09 17.00
CA ARG A 35 5.82 -53.83 18.31
C ARG A 35 5.96 -52.36 18.74
N TRP A 36 7.09 -51.73 18.46
CA TRP A 36 7.31 -50.30 18.74
C TRP A 36 6.36 -49.40 17.94
N TRP A 37 6.06 -49.76 16.69
CA TRP A 37 5.13 -49.02 15.83
C TRP A 37 3.72 -49.09 16.39
N VAL A 38 3.28 -50.27 16.84
CA VAL A 38 1.98 -50.43 17.50
C VAL A 38 1.90 -49.60 18.78
N TRP A 39 2.97 -49.54 19.58
CA TRP A 39 3.01 -48.67 20.76
C TRP A 39 2.88 -47.19 20.42
N VAL A 40 3.61 -46.69 19.41
CA VAL A 40 3.49 -45.30 18.95
C VAL A 40 2.07 -45.00 18.45
N TRP A 41 1.49 -45.91 17.67
CA TRP A 41 0.10 -45.78 17.20
C TRP A 41 -0.89 -45.69 18.36
N LEU A 42 -0.81 -46.59 19.34
CA LEU A 42 -1.67 -46.55 20.53
C LEU A 42 -1.46 -45.29 21.38
N ILE A 43 -0.21 -44.84 21.56
CA ILE A 43 0.08 -43.59 22.29
C ILE A 43 -0.53 -42.39 21.57
N SER A 44 -0.48 -42.35 20.23
CA SER A 44 -1.09 -41.25 19.46
C SER A 44 -2.61 -41.19 19.63
N ILE A 45 -3.28 -42.35 19.74
CA ILE A 45 -4.73 -42.43 20.04
C ILE A 45 -5.03 -41.92 21.45
N VAL A 46 -4.24 -42.34 22.44
CA VAL A 46 -4.41 -41.86 23.82
C VAL A 46 -4.16 -40.35 23.89
N TRP A 47 -3.14 -39.85 23.19
CA TRP A 47 -2.81 -38.43 23.10
C TRP A 47 -3.94 -37.63 22.44
N SER A 48 -4.55 -38.14 21.38
CA SER A 48 -5.66 -37.44 20.70
C SER A 48 -6.89 -37.32 21.60
N ILE A 49 -7.24 -38.38 22.34
CA ILE A 49 -8.33 -38.35 23.32
C ILE A 49 -8.03 -37.36 24.44
N TRP A 50 -6.80 -37.38 24.97
CA TRP A 50 -6.36 -36.43 26.00
C TRP A 50 -6.43 -34.98 25.50
N TYR A 51 -5.94 -34.71 24.30
CA TYR A 51 -5.95 -33.39 23.67
C TYR A 51 -7.40 -32.89 23.46
N PHE A 52 -8.30 -33.77 23.06
CA PHE A 52 -9.72 -33.49 22.87
C PHE A 52 -10.44 -33.04 24.16
N VAL A 53 -10.04 -33.59 25.31
CA VAL A 53 -10.60 -33.22 26.62
C VAL A 53 -10.04 -31.88 27.12
N ILE A 54 -8.82 -31.53 26.74
CA ILE A 54 -8.13 -30.34 27.24
C ILE A 54 -8.36 -29.11 26.38
N TYR A 55 -8.33 -29.27 25.06
CA TYR A 55 -8.37 -28.18 24.09
C TYR A 55 -9.65 -28.16 23.26
N PRO A 56 -9.95 -27.03 22.61
CA PRO A 56 -11.02 -26.99 21.64
C PRO A 56 -10.76 -27.87 20.42
N ALA A 57 -11.70 -28.75 20.09
CA ALA A 57 -11.44 -29.83 19.14
C ALA A 57 -12.61 -30.19 18.21
N TRP A 58 -13.85 -30.32 18.71
CA TRP A 58 -14.97 -30.76 17.86
C TRP A 58 -15.88 -29.60 17.46
N PRO A 59 -16.19 -29.43 16.16
CA PRO A 59 -17.11 -28.40 15.70
C PRO A 59 -18.54 -28.75 16.13
N VAL A 60 -19.19 -27.82 16.82
CA VAL A 60 -20.59 -27.90 17.25
C VAL A 60 -21.32 -26.61 16.86
N PRO A 61 -22.66 -26.62 16.71
CA PRO A 61 -23.40 -25.38 16.53
C PRO A 61 -23.09 -24.39 17.66
N GLY A 62 -22.48 -23.25 17.33
CA GLY A 62 -22.00 -22.27 18.30
C GLY A 62 -20.48 -22.22 18.52
N GLY A 63 -19.68 -23.06 17.85
CA GLY A 63 -18.22 -22.98 17.88
C GLY A 63 -17.54 -24.35 17.93
N ALA A 64 -16.53 -24.48 18.80
CA ALA A 64 -15.90 -25.76 19.12
C ALA A 64 -16.19 -26.13 20.57
N THR A 65 -16.07 -27.41 20.93
CA THR A 65 -16.01 -27.83 22.35
C THR A 65 -14.95 -27.01 23.07
N GLU A 66 -15.17 -26.51 24.29
CA GLU A 66 -14.21 -25.60 24.95
C GLU A 66 -13.02 -26.35 25.61
N GLY A 67 -13.17 -27.65 25.86
CA GLY A 67 -12.22 -28.42 26.64
C GLY A 67 -12.22 -28.01 28.13
N THR A 68 -11.23 -28.48 28.88
CA THR A 68 -11.09 -28.23 30.33
C THR A 68 -10.05 -27.16 30.69
N SER A 69 -9.17 -26.80 29.75
CA SER A 69 -8.13 -25.79 29.99
C SER A 69 -8.63 -24.35 29.87
N GLY A 70 -9.78 -24.12 29.22
CA GLY A 70 -10.27 -22.78 28.90
C GLY A 70 -9.43 -22.02 27.88
N TYR A 71 -8.44 -22.69 27.26
CA TYR A 71 -7.57 -22.16 26.22
C TYR A 71 -8.35 -21.81 24.95
N THR A 72 -8.05 -20.64 24.38
CA THR A 72 -8.41 -20.30 23.00
C THR A 72 -7.26 -19.52 22.38
N GLN A 73 -7.07 -19.65 21.07
CA GLN A 73 -6.07 -18.85 20.33
C GLN A 73 -6.28 -17.35 20.53
N TYR A 74 -7.53 -16.90 20.68
CA TYR A 74 -7.87 -15.52 20.96
C TYR A 74 -7.40 -15.04 22.34
N LYS A 75 -7.52 -15.89 23.38
CA LYS A 75 -7.03 -15.55 24.73
C LYS A 75 -5.50 -15.50 24.77
N GLU A 76 -4.84 -16.47 24.14
CA GLU A 76 -3.37 -16.46 24.04
C GLU A 76 -2.87 -15.24 23.26
N LEU A 77 -3.54 -14.87 22.16
CA LEU A 77 -3.23 -13.64 21.43
C LEU A 77 -3.42 -12.40 22.32
N ALA A 78 -4.56 -12.30 23.01
CA ALA A 78 -4.83 -11.18 23.92
C ALA A 78 -3.80 -11.08 25.04
N GLU A 79 -3.39 -12.20 25.64
CA GLU A 79 -2.35 -12.24 26.68
C GLU A 79 -0.97 -11.87 26.13
N SER A 80 -0.59 -12.40 24.96
CA SER A 80 0.70 -12.10 24.32
C SER A 80 0.83 -10.65 23.86
N GLN A 81 -0.30 -9.99 23.54
CA GLN A 81 -0.35 -8.60 23.14
C GLN A 81 -0.65 -7.63 24.30
N ALA A 82 -1.06 -8.12 25.47
CA ALA A 82 -1.52 -7.29 26.59
C ALA A 82 -0.48 -6.24 27.02
N GLU A 83 0.80 -6.60 27.07
CA GLU A 83 1.87 -5.67 27.47
C GLU A 83 2.14 -4.60 26.39
N ILE A 84 1.98 -4.94 25.11
CA ILE A 84 2.13 -3.99 23.99
C ILE A 84 0.94 -3.04 23.99
N VAL A 85 -0.28 -3.58 24.11
CA VAL A 85 -1.52 -2.80 24.16
C VAL A 85 -1.54 -1.89 25.39
N ALA A 86 -1.14 -2.37 26.57
CA ALA A 86 -1.08 -1.54 27.78
C ALA A 86 -0.06 -0.40 27.67
N ARG A 87 1.09 -0.66 27.03
CA ARG A 87 2.08 0.39 26.76
C ARG A 87 1.58 1.39 25.72
N GLN A 88 0.94 0.92 24.65
CA GLN A 88 0.37 1.80 23.62
C GLN A 88 -0.85 2.58 24.11
N ALA A 89 -1.69 2.02 24.98
CA ALA A 89 -2.95 2.64 25.41
C ALA A 89 -2.76 4.04 26.00
N ALA A 90 -1.72 4.25 26.81
CA ALA A 90 -1.40 5.55 27.38
C ALA A 90 -0.97 6.60 26.33
N TYR A 91 -0.39 6.15 25.21
CA TYR A 91 -0.05 7.01 24.07
C TYR A 91 -1.25 7.18 23.13
N LEU A 92 -2.03 6.14 22.90
CA LEU A 92 -3.17 6.13 21.98
C LEU A 92 -4.26 7.10 22.40
N GLU A 93 -4.63 7.16 23.69
CA GLU A 93 -5.63 8.11 24.18
C GLU A 93 -5.17 9.56 23.98
N ARG A 94 -3.92 9.87 24.35
CA ARG A 94 -3.30 11.19 24.11
C ARG A 94 -3.21 11.51 22.62
N PHE A 95 -2.92 10.51 21.78
CA PHE A 95 -2.70 10.67 20.35
C PHE A 95 -4.02 10.86 19.58
N GLU A 96 -5.07 10.16 20.00
CA GLU A 96 -6.40 10.24 19.39
C GLU A 96 -6.99 11.65 19.55
N GLU A 97 -6.85 12.23 20.74
CA GLU A 97 -7.31 13.60 21.03
C GLU A 97 -6.39 14.69 20.45
N ALA A 98 -5.12 14.38 20.21
CA ALA A 98 -4.16 15.36 19.73
C ALA A 98 -4.41 15.76 18.26
N SER A 99 -4.25 17.05 17.98
CA SER A 99 -4.16 17.58 16.62
C SER A 99 -2.82 17.19 15.97
N LEU A 100 -2.76 17.24 14.64
CA LEU A 100 -1.51 16.96 13.91
C LEU A 100 -0.38 17.90 14.37
N GLU A 101 -0.70 19.16 14.63
CA GLU A 101 0.23 20.17 15.14
C GLU A 101 0.71 19.83 16.56
N GLN A 102 -0.18 19.34 17.43
CA GLN A 102 0.21 18.91 18.77
C GLN A 102 1.12 17.68 18.71
N ILE A 103 0.83 16.73 17.82
CA ILE A 103 1.63 15.52 17.63
C ILE A 103 3.05 15.88 17.19
N VAL A 104 3.23 16.76 16.20
CA VAL A 104 4.58 17.14 15.72
C VAL A 104 5.39 17.94 16.73
N ASN A 105 4.72 18.64 17.66
CA ASN A 105 5.38 19.45 18.69
C ASN A 105 5.64 18.69 20.02
N ASP A 106 5.10 17.48 20.19
CA ASP A 106 5.37 16.61 21.34
C ASP A 106 6.34 15.49 20.92
N PRO A 107 7.58 15.44 21.46
CA PRO A 107 8.58 14.47 21.05
C PRO A 107 8.16 13.00 21.23
N GLU A 108 7.35 12.68 22.25
CA GLU A 108 6.88 11.32 22.48
C GLU A 108 5.81 10.93 21.47
N LEU A 109 4.83 11.82 21.24
CA LEU A 109 3.77 11.57 20.26
C LEU A 109 4.32 11.55 18.83
N TYR A 110 5.28 12.41 18.52
CA TYR A 110 5.96 12.44 17.24
C TYR A 110 6.72 11.12 16.97
N ALA A 111 7.50 10.65 17.94
CA ALA A 111 8.23 9.38 17.80
C ALA A 111 7.27 8.19 17.63
N PHE A 112 6.16 8.18 18.37
CA PHE A 112 5.09 7.20 18.20
C PHE A 112 4.46 7.28 16.80
N ALA A 113 4.18 8.50 16.31
CA ALA A 113 3.59 8.74 15.00
C ALA A 113 4.47 8.24 13.86
N VAL A 114 5.76 8.60 13.90
CA VAL A 114 6.76 8.21 12.91
C VAL A 114 6.95 6.70 12.88
N ALA A 115 7.02 6.05 14.05
CA ALA A 115 7.18 4.60 14.13
C ALA A 115 5.97 3.85 13.56
N GLY A 116 4.75 4.27 13.94
CA GLY A 116 3.51 3.68 13.41
C GLY A 116 3.34 3.95 11.91
N GLY A 117 3.56 5.20 11.49
CA GLY A 117 3.46 5.63 10.09
C GLY A 117 4.46 4.92 9.19
N ALA A 118 5.69 4.66 9.65
CA ALA A 118 6.67 3.89 8.91
C ALA A 118 6.23 2.43 8.67
N SER A 119 5.56 1.81 9.65
CA SER A 119 4.99 0.47 9.49
C SER A 119 3.83 0.50 8.51
N ALA A 120 2.86 1.39 8.74
CA ALA A 120 1.69 1.52 7.89
C ALA A 120 2.06 1.84 6.43
N PHE A 121 3.09 2.66 6.21
CA PHE A 121 3.58 3.00 4.88
C PHE A 121 4.12 1.79 4.14
N LYS A 122 4.90 0.94 4.81
CA LYS A 122 5.45 -0.29 4.20
C LYS A 122 4.35 -1.28 3.83
N ASP A 123 3.34 -1.40 4.68
CA ASP A 123 2.25 -2.36 4.47
C ASP A 123 1.27 -1.91 3.38
N ASN A 124 1.04 -0.59 3.24
CA ASN A 124 -0.07 -0.06 2.44
C ASN A 124 0.35 0.81 1.25
N CYS A 125 1.49 1.51 1.34
CA CYS A 125 1.86 2.57 0.39
C CYS A 125 3.07 2.21 -0.49
N ALA A 126 4.02 1.43 0.06
CA ALA A 126 5.30 1.14 -0.58
C ALA A 126 5.21 0.43 -1.93
N THR A 127 4.13 -0.34 -2.17
CA THR A 127 3.88 -1.00 -3.46
C THR A 127 3.80 0.00 -4.62
N CYS A 128 3.28 1.20 -4.37
CA CYS A 128 3.14 2.26 -5.36
C CYS A 128 4.26 3.29 -5.26
N HIS A 129 4.57 3.73 -4.04
CA HIS A 129 5.51 4.83 -3.79
C HIS A 129 6.95 4.38 -3.50
N GLY A 130 7.26 3.09 -3.61
CA GLY A 130 8.60 2.57 -3.31
C GLY A 130 8.85 2.39 -1.81
N THR A 131 9.82 1.55 -1.47
CA THR A 131 10.09 1.16 -0.08
C THR A 131 10.74 2.27 0.77
N GLY A 132 11.44 3.19 0.13
CA GLY A 132 11.99 4.42 0.69
C GLY A 132 11.20 5.66 0.28
N ALA A 133 9.96 5.49 -0.17
CA ALA A 133 9.08 6.54 -0.66
C ALA A 133 9.60 7.29 -1.90
N GLU A 134 10.55 6.71 -2.63
CA GLU A 134 11.23 7.28 -3.80
C GLU A 134 10.36 7.39 -5.07
N GLY A 135 9.15 6.83 -5.03
CA GLY A 135 8.23 6.81 -6.16
C GLY A 135 8.65 5.86 -7.28
N ALA A 136 7.97 6.00 -8.42
CA ALA A 136 8.23 5.29 -9.67
C ALA A 136 7.61 6.06 -10.83
N LYS A 137 7.83 5.64 -12.08
CA LYS A 137 7.14 6.26 -13.22
C LYS A 137 5.61 6.23 -13.02
N GLY A 138 5.00 7.41 -12.91
CA GLY A 138 3.58 7.58 -12.64
C GLY A 138 3.17 7.62 -11.16
N TYR A 139 4.13 7.43 -10.24
CA TYR A 139 3.93 7.50 -8.78
C TYR A 139 4.88 8.54 -8.17
N PRO A 140 4.35 9.58 -7.50
CA PRO A 140 5.18 10.64 -6.93
C PRO A 140 6.23 10.10 -5.97
N ASN A 141 7.40 10.73 -5.99
CA ASN A 141 8.35 10.66 -4.91
C ASN A 141 7.75 11.42 -3.71
N LEU A 142 7.76 10.81 -2.53
CA LEU A 142 7.24 11.42 -1.29
C LEU A 142 8.37 11.73 -0.30
N ASN A 143 9.63 11.57 -0.72
CA ASN A 143 10.82 11.91 0.06
C ASN A 143 11.56 13.17 -0.42
N ASP A 144 11.01 13.89 -1.41
CA ASP A 144 11.46 15.20 -1.84
C ASP A 144 10.47 16.29 -1.42
N ASP A 145 10.78 17.53 -1.77
CA ASP A 145 10.04 18.74 -1.42
C ASP A 145 9.03 19.19 -2.51
N ASP A 146 8.79 18.38 -3.54
CA ASP A 146 7.85 18.71 -4.63
C ASP A 146 6.46 18.08 -4.42
N TRP A 147 5.54 18.91 -3.92
CA TRP A 147 4.19 18.49 -3.58
C TRP A 147 3.14 19.01 -4.57
N LEU A 148 2.59 18.11 -5.38
CA LEU A 148 1.52 18.43 -6.34
C LEU A 148 0.28 19.07 -5.67
N TRP A 149 -0.14 18.51 -4.52
CA TRP A 149 -1.37 18.93 -3.81
C TRP A 149 -1.09 19.65 -2.48
N GLY A 150 0.16 20.11 -2.28
CA GLY A 150 0.63 20.74 -1.05
C GLY A 150 1.25 19.77 -0.05
N GLY A 151 2.28 20.24 0.67
CA GLY A 151 3.11 19.44 1.59
C GLY A 151 2.85 19.71 3.07
N ARG A 152 1.81 20.48 3.41
CA ARG A 152 1.44 20.74 4.81
C ARG A 152 0.77 19.52 5.42
N LEU A 153 0.81 19.41 6.75
CA LEU A 153 0.14 18.32 7.49
C LEU A 153 -1.33 18.14 7.06
N SER A 154 -2.09 19.24 6.93
CA SER A 154 -3.48 19.21 6.48
C SER A 154 -3.65 18.73 5.03
N ASP A 155 -2.72 19.08 4.14
CA ASP A 155 -2.81 18.75 2.72
C ASP A 155 -2.53 17.26 2.48
N ILE A 156 -1.51 16.75 3.18
CA ILE A 156 -1.15 15.32 3.20
C ILE A 156 -2.29 14.52 3.82
N HIS A 157 -2.83 14.96 4.97
CA HIS A 157 -3.96 14.29 5.62
C HIS A 157 -5.18 14.23 4.71
N GLN A 158 -5.56 15.34 4.06
CA GLN A 158 -6.68 15.38 3.12
C GLN A 158 -6.48 14.38 1.97
N THR A 159 -5.26 14.30 1.44
CA THR A 159 -4.93 13.39 0.35
C THR A 159 -4.99 11.93 0.78
N LEU A 160 -4.52 11.59 1.99
CA LEU A 160 -4.63 10.24 2.54
C LEU A 160 -6.09 9.85 2.80
N GLU A 161 -6.84 10.74 3.45
CA GLU A 161 -8.23 10.49 3.86
C GLU A 161 -9.14 10.30 2.65
N TYR A 162 -9.11 11.24 1.71
CA TYR A 162 -10.09 11.33 0.62
C TYR A 162 -9.54 10.95 -0.76
N GLY A 163 -8.23 10.75 -0.89
CA GLY A 163 -7.58 10.38 -2.15
C GLY A 163 -7.56 11.48 -3.20
N ILE A 164 -7.07 11.10 -4.39
CA ILE A 164 -7.07 11.92 -5.61
C ILE A 164 -7.76 11.11 -6.71
N ARG A 165 -8.81 11.68 -7.29
CA ARG A 165 -9.67 10.99 -8.27
C ARG A 165 -10.18 9.64 -7.74
N ALA A 166 -10.37 9.53 -6.43
CA ALA A 166 -10.87 8.33 -5.78
C ALA A 166 -12.41 8.31 -5.82
N ASP A 167 -12.99 7.16 -5.49
CA ASP A 167 -14.43 7.03 -5.25
C ASP A 167 -14.79 7.59 -3.85
N ASN A 168 -14.64 8.91 -3.70
CA ASN A 168 -14.96 9.67 -2.50
C ASN A 168 -15.43 11.09 -2.91
N TRP A 169 -16.46 11.61 -2.25
CA TRP A 169 -17.05 12.91 -2.56
C TRP A 169 -16.15 14.10 -2.20
N ASP A 170 -15.26 13.94 -1.22
CA ASP A 170 -14.26 14.94 -0.81
C ASP A 170 -12.92 14.78 -1.54
N THR A 171 -12.84 13.83 -2.49
CA THR A 171 -11.60 13.55 -3.20
C THR A 171 -11.10 14.77 -3.97
N ARG A 172 -9.78 14.90 -4.06
CA ARG A 172 -9.17 15.93 -4.90
C ARG A 172 -9.42 15.59 -6.38
N MET A 173 -10.05 16.50 -7.10
CA MET A 173 -10.42 16.31 -8.50
C MET A 173 -9.79 17.37 -9.39
N SER A 174 -9.03 16.91 -10.37
CA SER A 174 -8.53 17.71 -11.48
C SER A 174 -8.19 16.76 -12.62
N GLN A 175 -8.39 17.18 -13.86
CA GLN A 175 -8.09 16.36 -15.02
C GLN A 175 -7.64 17.26 -16.17
N MET A 176 -6.41 17.04 -16.64
CA MET A 176 -5.94 17.65 -17.88
C MET A 176 -6.79 17.13 -19.05
N PRO A 177 -7.28 18.00 -19.96
CA PRO A 177 -7.94 17.55 -21.18
C PRO A 177 -7.00 16.75 -22.09
N ALA A 178 -7.54 15.80 -22.85
CA ALA A 178 -6.76 15.07 -23.84
C ALA A 178 -6.72 15.89 -25.13
N PHE A 179 -5.91 16.95 -25.16
CA PHE A 179 -5.95 17.99 -26.20
C PHE A 179 -5.87 17.44 -27.63
N GLY A 180 -5.05 16.41 -27.85
CA GLY A 180 -4.94 15.77 -29.16
C GLY A 180 -6.08 14.81 -29.47
N LYS A 181 -6.39 13.91 -28.53
CA LYS A 181 -7.45 12.90 -28.70
C LYS A 181 -8.84 13.51 -28.87
N ASP A 182 -9.12 14.59 -28.14
CA ASP A 182 -10.41 15.28 -28.17
C ASP A 182 -10.47 16.35 -29.29
N GLY A 183 -9.39 16.51 -30.06
CA GLY A 183 -9.32 17.43 -31.20
C GLY A 183 -9.29 18.92 -30.83
N LEU A 184 -8.90 19.26 -29.61
CA LEU A 184 -8.77 20.64 -29.14
C LEU A 184 -7.53 21.33 -29.75
N LEU A 185 -6.45 20.56 -29.96
CA LEU A 185 -5.23 21.02 -30.62
C LEU A 185 -4.83 20.03 -31.71
N ASN A 186 -4.29 20.55 -32.82
CA ASN A 186 -3.72 19.73 -33.88
C ASN A 186 -2.28 19.30 -33.55
N ALA A 187 -1.71 18.40 -34.36
CA ALA A 187 -0.38 17.86 -34.10
C ALA A 187 0.72 18.93 -34.11
N GLN A 188 0.65 19.96 -34.95
CA GLN A 188 1.65 21.03 -34.96
C GLN A 188 1.57 21.88 -33.70
N GLU A 189 0.36 22.22 -33.25
CA GLU A 189 0.11 22.98 -32.01
C GLU A 189 0.61 22.22 -30.78
N ILE A 190 0.38 20.90 -30.72
CA ILE A 190 0.86 20.07 -29.62
C ILE A 190 2.40 20.04 -29.59
N ASN A 191 3.07 19.85 -30.73
CA ASN A 191 4.53 19.90 -30.76
C ASN A 191 5.05 21.28 -30.30
N ALA A 192 4.42 22.38 -30.74
CA ALA A 192 4.83 23.72 -30.35
C ALA A 192 4.72 23.96 -28.83
N VAL A 193 3.63 23.52 -28.19
CA VAL A 193 3.50 23.66 -26.72
C VAL A 193 4.41 22.70 -25.95
N VAL A 194 4.67 21.50 -26.49
CA VAL A 194 5.64 20.55 -25.89
C VAL A 194 7.04 21.15 -25.90
N ASP A 195 7.50 21.70 -27.03
CA ASP A 195 8.80 22.37 -27.13
C ASP A 195 8.90 23.55 -26.15
N TYR A 196 7.83 24.33 -26.02
CA TYR A 196 7.78 25.43 -25.06
C TYR A 196 7.90 24.93 -23.61
N VAL A 197 7.11 23.92 -23.22
CA VAL A 197 7.11 23.34 -21.87
C VAL A 197 8.49 22.74 -21.53
N LEU A 198 9.12 22.01 -22.45
CA LEU A 198 10.48 21.50 -22.23
C LEU A 198 11.49 22.64 -22.08
N GLY A 199 11.29 23.74 -22.80
CA GLY A 199 12.09 24.96 -22.68
C GLY A 199 11.96 25.66 -21.34
N LEU A 200 10.89 25.44 -20.57
CA LEU A 200 10.72 26.00 -19.21
C LEU A 200 11.66 25.35 -18.19
N SER A 201 11.90 24.05 -18.33
CA SER A 201 12.72 23.23 -17.40
C SER A 201 14.25 23.33 -17.63
N GLY A 202 14.68 24.03 -18.68
CA GLY A 202 16.10 24.15 -19.08
C GLY A 202 16.85 25.30 -18.41
N ASP A 203 18.16 25.12 -18.19
CA ASP A 203 19.06 26.15 -17.64
C ASP A 203 19.26 27.36 -18.60
N GLU A 204 18.96 27.16 -19.88
CA GLU A 204 18.80 28.20 -20.88
C GLU A 204 17.35 28.15 -21.35
N HIS A 205 16.52 29.12 -20.94
CA HIS A 205 15.14 29.29 -21.42
C HIS A 205 15.16 29.49 -22.95
N HIS A 206 15.16 28.38 -23.70
CA HIS A 206 15.20 28.36 -25.17
C HIS A 206 13.81 28.34 -25.81
N GLY A 207 12.73 28.31 -25.00
CA GLY A 207 11.40 28.56 -25.52
C GLY A 207 11.34 29.99 -26.05
N ASP A 208 11.02 30.17 -27.33
CA ASP A 208 10.59 31.47 -27.83
C ASP A 208 9.39 31.89 -26.98
N ALA A 209 9.61 32.74 -25.97
CA ALA A 209 8.59 33.26 -25.06
C ALA A 209 7.49 34.03 -25.81
N HIS A 210 7.65 34.22 -27.11
CA HIS A 210 6.72 34.88 -28.02
C HIS A 210 6.31 33.99 -29.21
N GLY A 211 6.65 32.70 -29.18
CA GLY A 211 6.31 31.73 -30.23
C GLY A 211 4.92 31.12 -30.06
N ALA A 212 4.46 30.39 -31.08
CA ALA A 212 3.14 29.76 -31.06
C ALA A 212 2.90 28.85 -29.84
N GLY A 213 3.93 28.15 -29.36
CA GLY A 213 3.85 27.30 -28.16
C GLY A 213 3.57 28.09 -26.88
N ALA A 214 4.18 29.27 -26.72
CA ALA A 214 3.95 30.15 -25.58
C ALA A 214 2.53 30.71 -25.58
N GLU A 215 2.02 31.10 -26.75
CA GLU A 215 0.64 31.58 -26.91
C GLU A 215 -0.38 30.47 -26.55
N ILE A 216 -0.17 29.25 -27.07
CA ILE A 216 -1.02 28.10 -26.73
C ILE A 216 -0.97 27.80 -25.22
N PHE A 217 0.22 27.84 -24.62
CA PHE A 217 0.37 27.63 -23.18
C PHE A 217 -0.45 28.64 -22.36
N GLN A 218 -0.36 29.93 -22.68
CA GLN A 218 -1.12 30.96 -21.99
C GLN A 218 -2.64 30.80 -22.17
N GLN A 219 -3.09 30.33 -23.34
CA GLN A 219 -4.51 30.17 -23.63
C GLN A 219 -5.11 28.88 -23.03
N GLN A 220 -4.35 27.79 -22.98
CA GLN A 220 -4.89 26.45 -22.70
C GLN A 220 -4.34 25.79 -21.44
N CYS A 221 -3.13 26.18 -20.99
CA CYS A 221 -2.41 25.48 -19.93
C CYS A 221 -2.27 26.30 -18.66
N ALA A 222 -2.09 27.62 -18.79
CA ALA A 222 -1.79 28.54 -17.68
C ALA A 222 -2.90 28.62 -16.63
N SER A 223 -4.16 28.29 -16.97
CA SER A 223 -5.26 28.24 -16.01
C SER A 223 -5.05 27.20 -14.90
N CYS A 224 -4.27 26.15 -15.17
CA CYS A 224 -3.95 25.10 -14.21
C CYS A 224 -2.47 25.09 -13.83
N HIS A 225 -1.57 25.36 -14.79
CA HIS A 225 -0.13 25.33 -14.57
C HIS A 225 0.48 26.68 -14.19
N GLY A 226 -0.33 27.74 -14.06
CA GLY A 226 0.15 29.10 -13.83
C GLY A 226 0.73 29.73 -15.09
N THR A 227 0.76 31.06 -15.14
CA THR A 227 1.33 31.80 -16.29
C THR A 227 2.85 31.66 -16.40
N ASP A 228 3.52 31.37 -15.27
CA ASP A 228 4.94 31.09 -15.16
C ASP A 228 5.28 29.59 -15.19
N GLY A 229 4.28 28.72 -15.35
CA GLY A 229 4.48 27.27 -15.44
C GLY A 229 4.79 26.57 -14.11
N LYS A 230 4.67 27.26 -12.96
CA LYS A 230 5.00 26.67 -11.65
C LYS A 230 3.98 25.69 -11.09
N GLY A 231 2.85 25.50 -11.77
CA GLY A 231 1.78 24.66 -11.28
C GLY A 231 0.89 25.39 -10.26
N LEU A 232 -0.36 24.98 -10.19
CA LEU A 232 -1.29 25.40 -9.14
C LEU A 232 -1.70 24.18 -8.32
N ARG A 233 -1.48 24.26 -7.00
CA ARG A 233 -1.77 23.18 -6.06
C ARG A 233 -3.24 22.81 -5.97
N GLU A 234 -4.13 23.77 -6.22
CA GLU A 234 -5.57 23.55 -6.26
C GLU A 234 -5.99 22.54 -7.33
N PHE A 235 -5.16 22.35 -8.36
CA PHE A 235 -5.38 21.40 -9.44
C PHE A 235 -4.44 20.20 -9.41
N GLY A 236 -3.53 20.11 -8.44
CA GLY A 236 -2.48 19.10 -8.46
C GLY A 236 -1.57 19.20 -9.68
N ALA A 237 -1.48 20.39 -10.28
CA ALA A 237 -0.76 20.60 -11.52
C ALA A 237 0.75 20.70 -11.21
N PRO A 238 1.60 19.87 -11.82
CA PRO A 238 3.04 19.89 -11.56
C PRO A 238 3.67 21.21 -12.00
N ASN A 239 4.75 21.55 -11.31
CA ASN A 239 5.69 22.57 -11.76
C ASN A 239 6.39 22.09 -13.03
N LEU A 240 6.28 22.85 -14.11
CA LEU A 240 6.86 22.54 -15.40
C LEU A 240 8.24 23.21 -15.61
N THR A 241 8.67 24.00 -14.63
CA THR A 241 9.94 24.76 -14.67
C THR A 241 11.10 24.03 -13.98
N ASP A 242 10.82 22.96 -13.24
CA ASP A 242 11.86 22.15 -12.60
C ASP A 242 12.20 20.90 -13.44
N LYS A 243 13.08 20.07 -12.89
CA LYS A 243 13.57 18.84 -13.53
C LYS A 243 12.88 17.58 -12.97
N ILE A 244 11.83 17.73 -12.16
CA ILE A 244 11.11 16.66 -11.48
C ILE A 244 9.93 16.24 -12.36
N TRP A 245 10.06 15.06 -12.99
CA TRP A 245 9.05 14.56 -13.93
C TRP A 245 8.44 13.24 -13.45
N LEU A 246 7.12 13.24 -13.23
CA LEU A 246 6.39 12.05 -12.80
C LEU A 246 6.35 10.95 -13.87
N TYR A 247 6.18 11.33 -15.15
CA TYR A 247 6.05 10.39 -16.27
C TYR A 247 7.29 10.33 -17.18
N GLY A 248 8.16 11.33 -17.09
CA GLY A 248 9.36 11.52 -17.93
C GLY A 248 9.33 12.88 -18.66
N GLY A 249 10.49 13.54 -18.72
CA GLY A 249 10.68 14.88 -19.31
C GLY A 249 11.25 14.86 -20.73
N ASP A 250 11.14 13.75 -21.46
CA ASP A 250 11.51 13.71 -22.87
C ASP A 250 10.32 14.13 -23.75
N HIS A 251 10.64 14.64 -24.94
CA HIS A 251 9.63 15.18 -25.86
C HIS A 251 8.51 14.18 -26.20
N ALA A 252 8.82 12.90 -26.42
CA ALA A 252 7.79 11.92 -26.77
C ALA A 252 6.82 11.70 -25.60
N THR A 253 7.33 11.62 -24.37
CA THR A 253 6.51 11.44 -23.16
C THR A 253 5.63 12.66 -22.86
N VAL A 254 6.17 13.87 -23.01
CA VAL A 254 5.40 15.11 -22.81
C VAL A 254 4.33 15.25 -23.91
N TYR A 255 4.67 14.96 -25.16
CA TYR A 255 3.71 14.90 -26.26
C TYR A 255 2.57 13.92 -25.97
N GLU A 256 2.88 12.70 -25.50
CA GLU A 256 1.87 11.71 -25.15
C GLU A 256 0.93 12.22 -24.04
N THR A 257 1.48 12.92 -23.05
CA THR A 257 0.72 13.51 -21.94
C THR A 257 -0.22 14.61 -22.43
N VAL A 258 0.23 15.52 -23.31
CA VAL A 258 -0.64 16.55 -23.90
C VAL A 258 -1.69 15.93 -24.82
N TYR A 259 -1.32 14.89 -25.57
CA TYR A 259 -2.21 14.27 -26.55
C TYR A 259 -3.33 13.45 -25.90
N TYR A 260 -2.98 12.57 -24.94
CA TYR A 260 -3.92 11.60 -24.35
C TYR A 260 -4.40 11.95 -22.94
N ALA A 261 -3.85 13.00 -22.33
CA ALA A 261 -3.95 13.28 -20.90
C ALA A 261 -3.38 12.16 -20.01
N ARG A 262 -3.33 12.43 -18.70
CA ARG A 262 -2.99 11.46 -17.65
C ARG A 262 -4.01 11.58 -16.52
N ALA A 263 -4.35 10.45 -15.90
CA ALA A 263 -5.36 10.37 -14.84
C ALA A 263 -4.85 9.48 -13.70
N GLY A 264 -3.68 9.79 -13.13
CA GLY A 264 -3.13 9.03 -12.00
C GLY A 264 -4.10 9.01 -10.83
N MET A 265 -4.23 7.92 -10.08
CA MET A 265 -5.18 7.84 -8.97
C MET A 265 -4.43 7.59 -7.68
N MET A 266 -4.83 8.29 -6.62
CA MET A 266 -4.42 7.98 -5.25
C MET A 266 -5.67 7.50 -4.50
N PRO A 267 -5.76 6.22 -4.09
CA PRO A 267 -6.94 5.70 -3.41
C PRO A 267 -7.19 6.40 -2.07
N ALA A 268 -8.46 6.67 -1.76
CA ALA A 268 -8.85 7.10 -0.43
C ALA A 268 -8.56 5.98 0.60
N TRP A 269 -7.91 6.34 1.70
CA TRP A 269 -7.65 5.44 2.83
C TRP A 269 -8.62 5.63 3.97
N GLY A 270 -9.38 6.73 3.99
CA GLY A 270 -10.50 6.92 4.90
C GLY A 270 -11.46 5.74 4.86
N GLY A 271 -11.81 5.21 6.02
CA GLY A 271 -12.65 4.03 6.19
C GLY A 271 -11.98 2.68 5.88
N ARG A 272 -10.76 2.66 5.30
CA ARG A 272 -9.92 1.46 5.17
C ARG A 272 -8.90 1.34 6.28
N LEU A 273 -8.31 2.47 6.66
CA LEU A 273 -7.45 2.64 7.82
C LEU A 273 -8.21 3.43 8.88
N ASP A 274 -7.90 3.20 10.15
CA ASP A 274 -8.43 4.01 11.24
C ASP A 274 -7.77 5.41 11.26
N GLU A 275 -8.45 6.37 11.87
CA GLU A 275 -8.01 7.78 11.92
C GLU A 275 -6.61 7.93 12.54
N ASN A 276 -6.28 7.13 13.56
CA ASN A 276 -4.96 7.20 14.18
C ASN A 276 -3.87 6.76 13.20
N THR A 277 -4.08 5.65 12.48
CA THR A 277 -3.16 5.21 11.43
C THR A 277 -2.98 6.28 10.34
N ILE A 278 -4.05 6.97 9.94
CA ILE A 278 -3.98 8.07 8.95
C ILE A 278 -3.20 9.27 9.49
N LYS A 279 -3.39 9.66 10.76
CA LYS A 279 -2.58 10.68 11.43
C LYS A 279 -1.10 10.29 11.49
N GLN A 280 -0.80 9.04 11.84
CA GLN A 280 0.57 8.52 11.89
C GLN A 280 1.25 8.57 10.51
N LEU A 281 0.55 8.13 9.46
CA LEU A 281 1.02 8.25 8.06
C LEU A 281 1.26 9.71 7.67
N THR A 282 0.36 10.61 8.04
CA THR A 282 0.48 12.04 7.75
C THR A 282 1.77 12.62 8.32
N VAL A 283 2.03 12.37 9.61
CA VAL A 283 3.24 12.87 10.29
C VAL A 283 4.51 12.22 9.71
N TYR A 284 4.46 10.92 9.40
CA TYR A 284 5.59 10.22 8.81
C TYR A 284 5.94 10.74 7.41
N LEU A 285 4.95 10.98 6.55
CA LEU A 285 5.19 11.54 5.21
C LEU A 285 5.68 12.98 5.28
N HIS A 286 5.13 13.79 6.19
CA HIS A 286 5.59 15.17 6.43
C HIS A 286 7.07 15.20 6.85
N GLN A 287 7.51 14.25 7.67
CA GLN A 287 8.92 14.10 8.01
C GLN A 287 9.79 13.74 6.78
N LEU A 288 9.32 12.83 5.92
CA LEU A 288 10.12 12.32 4.80
C LEU A 288 10.36 13.38 3.72
N GLY A 289 9.30 14.01 3.22
CA GLY A 289 9.35 14.93 2.07
C GLY A 289 9.61 16.39 2.43
N GLY A 290 10.40 16.64 3.48
CA GLY A 290 10.75 18.00 3.92
C GLY A 290 9.54 18.89 4.19
N GLY A 291 8.47 18.31 4.75
CA GLY A 291 7.11 18.84 4.77
C GLY A 291 7.01 20.33 5.08
N GLU A 292 6.07 20.99 4.40
CA GLU A 292 5.95 22.43 4.44
C GLU A 292 5.38 22.92 5.77
N GLU A 293 5.89 24.07 6.24
CA GLU A 293 5.34 24.73 7.42
C GLU A 293 3.89 25.16 7.15
N SER A 294 3.05 25.10 8.18
CA SER A 294 1.72 25.68 8.10
C SER A 294 1.85 27.19 7.94
N VAL A 295 1.36 27.69 6.80
CA VAL A 295 1.32 29.12 6.50
C VAL A 295 0.59 29.85 7.64
N SER A 296 1.25 30.83 8.26
CA SER A 296 0.68 31.61 9.36
C SER A 296 -0.63 32.28 8.94
N ASN A 297 -1.55 32.50 9.89
CA ASN A 297 -2.88 33.09 9.63
C ASN A 297 -2.83 34.43 8.87
N ASP A 298 -1.70 35.14 8.89
CA ASP A 298 -1.52 36.44 8.22
C ASP A 298 -1.43 36.31 6.68
N GLU A 299 -0.97 35.18 6.14
CA GLU A 299 -0.92 34.93 4.69
C GLU A 299 -2.23 34.34 4.15
N GLN A 300 -3.05 33.69 4.99
CA GLN A 300 -4.39 33.22 4.60
C GLN A 300 -5.37 34.38 4.34
N GLU A 301 -5.19 35.54 4.96
CA GLU A 301 -5.96 36.74 4.64
C GLU A 301 -5.54 37.39 3.31
N ALA A 302 -4.28 37.20 2.88
CA ALA A 302 -3.78 37.75 1.62
C ALA A 302 -4.22 36.96 0.37
N ILE A 303 -4.63 35.68 0.54
CA ILE A 303 -5.03 34.77 -0.55
C ILE A 303 -6.55 34.82 -0.82
N LYS A 304 -7.34 35.51 0.01
CA LYS A 304 -8.78 35.67 -0.27
C LYS A 304 -8.97 36.58 -1.50
N PRO A 305 -9.57 36.10 -2.61
CA PRO A 305 -9.96 36.99 -3.68
C PRO A 305 -10.95 38.01 -3.12
N ALA A 306 -10.72 39.30 -3.40
CA ALA A 306 -11.65 40.35 -3.05
C ALA A 306 -13.02 40.04 -3.68
N ASN A 307 -13.99 39.70 -2.84
CA ASN A 307 -15.37 39.44 -3.27
C ASN A 307 -15.86 40.62 -4.13
N HIS A 308 -16.33 40.29 -5.33
CA HIS A 308 -17.08 41.20 -6.20
C HIS A 308 -18.53 40.73 -6.32
#